data_AF-A0A9D8GPH9-F1
#
_entry.id   AF-A0A9D8GPH9-F1
#
_cell.length_a   1.000
_cell.length_b   1.000
_cell.length_c   1.000
_cell.angle_alpha   90.00
_cell.angle_beta   90.00
_cell.angle_gamma   90.00
#
_symmetry.space_group_name_H-M   'P 1'
#
loop_
_entity.id
_entity.type
_entity.pdbx_description
1 polymer ?
#
loop_
_entity_poly.entity_id
_entity_poly.type
_entity_poly.pdbx_seq_one_letter_code
_entity_poly.pdbx_strand_id
1 'polypeptide(L)'
;MLALATLGACAGPYGPEVPNVPAEATGSLGLGGAPRAWCEEHGGSLNRFVDDQGRPAGTCVFPNGNSCDVQLVARGLCGPGVVGPAFGPRGRR
;
A
#
# COMPACT_ATOMS: atom_id res chain seq x y z
N MET A 1 -54.44 -31.36 10.00
CA MET A 1 -53.79 -30.61 8.90
C MET A 1 -53.30 -29.29 9.44
N LEU A 2 -51.98 -29.11 9.58
CA LEU A 2 -51.21 -27.97 9.08
C LEU A 2 -49.74 -28.20 9.44
N ALA A 3 -48.97 -28.62 8.44
CA ALA A 3 -47.52 -28.66 8.50
C ALA A 3 -47.00 -27.27 8.08
N LEU A 4 -46.25 -26.60 8.95
CA LEU A 4 -45.51 -25.39 8.60
C LEU A 4 -44.02 -25.70 8.77
N ALA A 5 -43.41 -26.11 7.66
CA ALA A 5 -41.96 -26.17 7.51
C ALA A 5 -41.46 -24.74 7.27
N THR A 6 -40.75 -24.16 8.23
CA THR A 6 -40.10 -22.86 8.09
C THR A 6 -38.80 -23.01 7.30
N LEU A 7 -38.74 -22.30 6.19
CA LEU A 7 -37.60 -22.19 5.29
C LEU A 7 -36.40 -21.51 5.97
N GLY A 8 -35.23 -22.11 5.76
CA GLY A 8 -33.94 -21.48 5.49
C GLY A 8 -33.61 -20.14 6.15
N ALA A 9 -32.75 -20.20 7.17
CA ALA A 9 -31.88 -19.10 7.56
C ALA A 9 -30.42 -19.55 7.44
N CYS A 10 -29.83 -19.39 6.24
CA CYS A 10 -28.37 -19.39 6.10
C CYS A 10 -27.84 -18.04 6.60
N ALA A 11 -27.78 -17.87 7.92
CA ALA A 11 -27.03 -16.80 8.56
C ALA A 11 -25.66 -17.35 8.98
N GLY A 12 -24.72 -17.36 8.04
CA GLY A 12 -23.29 -17.42 8.39
C GLY A 12 -22.77 -15.99 8.47
N PRO A 13 -22.45 -15.44 9.65
CA PRO A 13 -21.89 -14.10 9.77
C PRO A 13 -20.38 -14.18 9.58
N TYR A 14 -19.93 -14.53 8.38
CA TYR A 14 -18.49 -14.57 8.08
C TYR A 14 -18.25 -14.16 6.62
N GLY A 15 -18.64 -12.94 6.27
CA GLY A 15 -17.78 -12.18 5.39
C GLY A 15 -16.59 -11.72 6.23
N PRO A 16 -15.33 -11.81 5.78
CA PRO A 16 -14.28 -11.08 6.46
C PRO A 16 -14.68 -9.61 6.37
N GLU A 17 -15.08 -9.01 7.49
CA GLU A 17 -14.85 -7.59 7.70
C GLU A 17 -13.36 -7.42 7.48
N VAL A 18 -12.98 -7.01 6.27
CA VAL A 18 -11.69 -6.38 6.06
C VAL A 18 -11.80 -5.17 6.98
N PRO A 19 -11.07 -5.15 8.12
CA PRO A 19 -11.08 -3.94 8.91
C PRO A 19 -10.64 -2.84 7.95
N ASN A 20 -11.41 -1.76 7.89
CA ASN A 20 -10.95 -0.51 7.28
C ASN A 20 -9.79 -0.01 8.14
N VAL A 21 -8.65 -0.68 8.05
CA VAL A 21 -7.40 -0.25 8.66
C VAL A 21 -7.01 0.95 7.80
N PRO A 22 -6.98 2.18 8.35
CA PRO A 22 -6.31 3.26 7.65
C PRO A 22 -4.93 2.72 7.30
N ALA A 23 -4.50 2.85 6.05
CA ALA A 23 -3.30 2.23 5.47
C ALA A 23 -1.97 2.75 6.10
N GLU A 24 -2.00 3.10 7.37
CA GLU A 24 -1.01 3.79 8.19
C GLU A 24 -0.63 2.99 9.45
N ALA A 25 -1.19 1.80 9.67
CA ALA A 25 -0.84 0.97 10.82
C ALA A 25 0.29 -0.03 10.46
N THR A 26 1.50 0.45 10.23
CA THR A 26 2.73 -0.34 10.45
C THR A 26 3.85 0.62 10.80
N GLY A 27 3.95 0.93 12.09
CA GLY A 27 5.19 1.47 12.64
C GLY A 27 6.13 0.31 12.95
N SER A 28 7.32 0.28 12.35
CA SER A 28 8.53 -0.32 12.93
C SER A 28 9.78 0.17 12.18
N LEU A 29 10.71 0.75 12.96
CA LEU A 29 12.13 1.04 12.67
C LEU A 29 12.46 2.38 11.97
N GLY A 30 12.73 3.41 12.79
CA GLY A 30 13.64 4.54 12.50
C GLY A 30 13.18 5.59 11.47
N LEU A 31 12.24 5.23 10.61
CA LEU A 31 11.63 6.04 9.55
C LEU A 31 10.09 5.88 9.64
N GLY A 32 9.54 6.06 10.84
CA GLY A 32 8.20 5.61 11.26
C GLY A 32 6.97 6.26 10.62
N GLY A 33 7.08 6.80 9.41
CA GLY A 33 5.94 7.25 8.61
C GLY A 33 5.42 6.15 7.69
N ALA A 34 4.13 6.18 7.38
CA ALA A 34 3.64 5.47 6.20
C ALA A 34 4.51 5.87 5.00
N PRO A 35 4.83 4.97 4.05
CA PRO A 35 5.73 5.31 2.94
C PRO A 35 5.19 6.44 2.04
N ARG A 36 3.90 6.78 2.18
CA ARG A 36 3.32 8.03 1.71
C ARG A 36 3.90 9.27 2.40
N ALA A 37 3.83 9.31 3.73
CA ALA A 37 4.30 10.43 4.54
C ALA A 37 5.78 10.69 4.27
N TRP A 38 6.61 9.63 4.25
CA TRP A 38 8.03 9.75 3.92
C TRP A 38 8.26 10.32 2.52
N CYS A 39 7.50 9.86 1.53
CA CYS A 39 7.62 10.38 0.17
C CYS A 39 7.35 11.90 0.11
N GLU A 40 6.26 12.35 0.75
CA GLU A 40 5.85 13.75 0.80
C GLU A 40 6.84 14.60 1.62
N GLU A 41 7.35 14.10 2.74
CA GLU A 41 8.37 14.74 3.58
C GLU A 41 9.69 14.97 2.83
N HIS A 42 10.06 14.06 1.93
CA HIS A 42 11.27 14.16 1.11
C HIS A 42 11.04 14.90 -0.23
N GLY A 43 9.94 15.65 -0.34
CA GLY A 43 9.62 16.47 -1.49
C GLY A 43 9.16 15.69 -2.73
N GLY A 44 8.89 14.40 -2.58
CA GLY A 44 8.33 13.57 -3.62
C GLY A 44 6.80 13.63 -3.66
N SER A 45 6.23 13.18 -4.77
CA SER A 45 4.79 13.01 -4.96
C SER A 45 4.44 11.52 -5.05
N LEU A 46 3.52 11.05 -4.21
CA LEU A 46 3.06 9.67 -4.25
C LEU A 46 1.99 9.49 -5.34
N ASN A 47 2.27 8.65 -6.34
CA ASN A 47 1.25 8.12 -7.25
C ASN A 47 0.81 6.74 -6.76
N ARG A 48 -0.40 6.62 -6.20
CA ARG A 48 -0.98 5.36 -5.69
C ARG A 48 -1.82 4.69 -6.77
N PHE A 49 -1.62 3.40 -6.96
CA PHE A 49 -2.39 2.59 -7.91
C PHE A 49 -2.59 1.18 -7.34
N VAL A 50 -3.36 0.36 -8.05
CA VAL A 50 -3.54 -1.05 -7.73
C VAL A 50 -2.77 -1.85 -8.78
N ASP A 51 -1.97 -2.83 -8.35
CA ASP A 51 -1.21 -3.68 -9.28
C ASP A 51 -2.14 -4.70 -9.99
N ASP A 52 -1.57 -5.50 -10.89
CA ASP A 52 -2.30 -6.53 -11.63
C ASP A 52 -2.89 -7.64 -10.74
N GLN A 53 -2.41 -7.75 -9.49
CA GLN A 53 -2.86 -8.70 -8.49
C GLN A 53 -3.92 -8.10 -7.55
N GLY A 54 -4.38 -6.86 -7.79
CA GLY A 54 -5.36 -6.20 -6.95
C GLY A 54 -4.78 -5.63 -5.65
N ARG A 55 -3.45 -5.53 -5.52
CA ARG A 55 -2.78 -5.08 -4.29
C ARG A 55 -2.50 -3.58 -4.33
N PRO A 56 -2.60 -2.88 -3.20
CA PRO A 56 -2.23 -1.48 -3.11
C PRO A 56 -0.73 -1.31 -3.41
N ALA A 57 -0.44 -0.57 -4.46
CA ALA A 57 0.89 -0.25 -4.95
C ALA A 57 1.04 1.27 -5.08
N GLY A 58 2.25 1.71 -5.40
CA GLY A 58 2.48 3.12 -5.64
C GLY A 58 3.93 3.43 -5.88
N THR A 59 4.19 4.66 -6.29
CA THR A 59 5.56 5.13 -6.45
C THR A 59 5.68 6.56 -5.99
N CYS A 60 6.75 6.83 -5.26
CA CYS A 60 7.21 8.17 -4.96
C CYS A 60 8.00 8.74 -6.14
N VAL A 61 7.61 9.90 -6.66
CA VAL A 61 8.33 10.61 -7.75
C VAL A 61 8.96 11.87 -7.17
N PHE A 62 10.27 12.01 -7.29
CA PHE A 62 11.04 13.13 -6.76
C PHE A 62 11.23 14.24 -7.81
N PRO A 63 11.47 15.49 -7.40
CA PRO A 63 11.62 16.64 -8.30
C PRO A 63 12.85 16.53 -9.22
N ASN A 64 13.83 15.70 -8.87
CA ASN A 64 14.98 15.39 -9.73
C ASN A 64 14.65 14.38 -10.85
N GLY A 65 13.40 13.92 -10.95
CA GLY A 65 12.96 12.92 -11.92
C GLY A 65 13.21 11.46 -11.50
N ASN A 66 13.84 11.23 -10.34
CA ASN A 66 14.00 9.90 -9.78
C ASN A 66 12.69 9.43 -9.16
N SER A 67 12.58 8.13 -8.99
CA SER A 67 11.36 7.55 -8.46
C SER A 67 11.60 6.21 -7.79
N CYS A 68 10.82 5.93 -6.75
CA CYS A 68 10.94 4.74 -5.92
C CYS A 68 9.58 4.05 -5.76
N ASP A 69 9.54 2.72 -5.89
CA ASP A 69 8.36 1.97 -5.45
C ASP A 69 8.12 2.21 -3.96
N VAL A 70 6.87 2.48 -3.59
CA VAL A 70 6.47 2.83 -2.24
C VAL A 70 6.77 1.70 -1.23
N GLN A 71 6.77 0.44 -1.69
CA GLN A 71 7.17 -0.71 -0.87
C GLN A 71 8.68 -0.76 -0.63
N LEU A 72 9.49 -0.29 -1.59
CA LEU A 72 10.94 -0.19 -1.41
C LEU A 72 11.30 0.97 -0.49
N VAL A 73 10.58 2.09 -0.57
CA VAL A 73 10.68 3.19 0.40
C VAL A 73 10.36 2.69 1.80
N ALA A 74 9.26 1.96 1.98
CA ALA A 74 8.86 1.40 3.27
C ALA A 74 9.93 0.47 3.89
N ARG A 75 10.73 -0.19 3.04
CA ARG A 75 11.82 -1.08 3.46
C ARG A 75 13.17 -0.38 3.59
N GLY A 76 13.23 0.94 3.34
CA GLY A 76 14.48 1.70 3.31
C GLY A 76 15.43 1.30 2.16
N LEU A 77 14.93 0.57 1.15
CA LEU A 77 15.71 0.08 0.02
C LEU A 77 15.74 1.07 -1.15
N CYS A 78 14.96 2.16 -1.07
CA CYS A 78 14.91 3.19 -2.10
C CYS A 78 14.59 4.55 -1.49
N GLY A 79 15.32 5.58 -1.92
CA GLY A 79 15.07 6.96 -1.54
C GLY A 79 16.31 7.84 -1.69
N PRO A 80 16.17 9.18 -1.58
CA PRO A 80 17.31 10.08 -1.40
C PRO A 80 18.27 9.57 -0.31
N GLY A 81 19.53 9.39 -0.67
CA GLY A 81 20.58 8.85 0.21
C GLY A 81 20.86 7.35 0.03
N VAL A 82 19.99 6.61 -0.68
CA VAL A 82 20.23 5.22 -1.07
C VAL A 82 20.80 5.20 -2.48
N VAL A 83 22.11 5.00 -2.62
CA VAL A 83 22.77 4.83 -3.92
C VAL A 83 22.66 3.36 -4.33
N GLY A 84 21.54 2.99 -4.94
CA GLY A 84 21.29 1.62 -5.37
C GLY A 84 20.44 1.56 -6.63
N PRO A 85 20.38 0.42 -7.33
CA PRO A 85 19.62 0.26 -8.58
C PRO A 85 18.11 0.52 -8.40
N ALA A 86 17.63 0.53 -7.16
CA ALA A 86 16.27 0.89 -6.81
C ALA A 86 16.00 2.40 -6.94
N PHE A 87 16.99 3.27 -6.69
CA PHE A 87 16.84 4.74 -6.76
C PHE A 87 17.31 5.25 -8.13
N GLY A 88 16.36 5.47 -9.04
CA GLY A 88 16.67 5.96 -10.38
C GLY A 88 15.45 6.49 -11.13
N PRO A 89 15.64 7.06 -12.33
CA PRO A 89 14.53 7.35 -13.23
C PRO A 89 13.79 6.04 -13.52
N ARG A 90 12.46 6.00 -13.35
CA ARG A 90 11.67 4.80 -13.66
C ARG A 90 12.12 4.23 -15.00
N GLY A 91 12.42 2.93 -15.00
CA GLY A 91 13.10 2.24 -16.09
C GLY A 91 12.63 2.63 -17.49
N ARG A 92 13.59 2.97 -18.34
CA ARG A 92 13.45 2.66 -19.77
C ARG A 92 13.56 1.13 -19.88
N ARG A 93 12.44 0.48 -20.21
CA ARG A 93 12.49 -0.84 -20.86
C ARG A 93 13.09 -0.67 -22.26
#